data_AF-A0A418IKN2-F1
#
_entry.id   AF-A0A418IKN2-F1
#
_cell.length_a   1.000
_cell.length_b   1.000
_cell.length_c   1.000
_cell.angle_alpha   90.00
_cell.angle_beta   90.00
_cell.angle_gamma   90.00
#
_symmetry.space_group_name_H-M   'P 1'
#
loop_
_entity.id
_entity.type
_entity.pdbx_description
1 polymer ?
#
loop_
_entity_poly.entity_id
_entity_poly.type
_entity_poly.pdbx_seq_one_letter_code
_entity_poly.pdbx_strand_id
1 'polypeptide(L)'
;MKAQCLNIISKDNYPTKRVADGLLLIFPLKGITEIQHFITDIEVENDLFIINNSEIFTIKRNEQAIKLYIASDWFYERGYDFFAYQYTSNLIQSSNALFQSILSLTQHQLNQTLTEPLFESYMNNIVDIIASEAKVDIKYLKQQTDYSFYGITGEILDYVNNHLEEKLTLKEIANKLFISQSNISTQFYNTLGMSFKTYIDTLKLSTSISSLLTGKSTISEVSDYYGFSNSAIYSKKFKHYFGYSPKDYRLLSKLDKSFPFTSEDYNTSAIAEIQNIIAERLNKLNVQNNYICIDLQHIKESTNDTIVIQIHSIEEFHNLFANKSMSYLFEGTQKVIIYCMIDPRKLRETFMDKSYGLINFVYHANVNLAFQITSNDDVNIYIDQIYSQYQAYLQA
;
A
#
# COMPACT_ATOMS: atom_id res chain seq x y z
N MET A 1 -26.82 -15.97 -7.86
CA MET A 1 -26.25 -14.79 -8.55
C MET A 1 -24.74 -15.00 -8.73
N LYS A 2 -24.12 -14.43 -9.77
CA LYS A 2 -22.64 -14.37 -9.90
C LYS A 2 -22.19 -12.93 -9.66
N ALA A 3 -21.36 -12.70 -8.65
CA ALA A 3 -20.80 -11.39 -8.38
C ALA A 3 -19.67 -11.10 -9.37
N GLN A 4 -19.91 -10.19 -10.32
CA GLN A 4 -18.93 -9.88 -11.38
C GLN A 4 -17.65 -9.25 -10.81
N CYS A 5 -17.76 -8.56 -9.68
CA CYS A 5 -16.65 -7.94 -9.00
C CYS A 5 -15.72 -8.93 -8.27
N LEU A 6 -16.18 -10.18 -8.05
CA LEU A 6 -15.45 -11.23 -7.33
C LEU A 6 -15.03 -12.35 -8.28
N ASN A 7 -13.73 -12.55 -8.43
CA ASN A 7 -13.18 -13.62 -9.27
C ASN A 7 -12.00 -14.28 -8.56
N ILE A 8 -11.70 -15.51 -8.96
CA ILE A 8 -10.44 -16.17 -8.60
C ILE A 8 -9.52 -16.01 -9.81
N ILE A 9 -8.25 -15.74 -9.54
CA ILE A 9 -7.19 -15.57 -10.53
C ILE A 9 -6.10 -16.61 -10.29
N SER A 10 -5.61 -17.23 -11.36
CA SER A 10 -4.63 -18.33 -11.32
C SER A 10 -3.55 -18.24 -12.39
N LYS A 11 -3.57 -17.21 -13.24
CA LYS A 11 -2.46 -17.01 -14.18
C LYS A 11 -1.25 -16.54 -13.41
N ASP A 12 -0.11 -17.02 -13.86
CA ASP A 12 1.18 -16.62 -13.32
C ASP A 12 1.41 -15.10 -13.51
N ASN A 13 1.12 -14.60 -14.72
CA ASN A 13 1.36 -13.20 -15.07
C ASN A 13 0.09 -12.50 -15.57
N TYR A 14 -0.22 -11.35 -14.97
CA TYR A 14 -1.19 -10.40 -15.48
C TYR A 14 -0.51 -9.06 -15.84
N PRO A 15 -0.76 -8.52 -17.05
CA PRO A 15 -0.09 -7.32 -17.53
C PRO A 15 -0.45 -6.10 -16.70
N THR A 16 0.38 -5.07 -16.77
CA THR A 16 0.16 -3.85 -16.01
C THR A 16 -1.17 -3.21 -16.34
N LYS A 17 -1.97 -2.95 -15.30
CA LYS A 17 -3.23 -2.22 -15.40
C LYS A 17 -3.31 -1.10 -14.38
N ARG A 18 -4.21 -0.15 -14.64
CA ARG A 18 -4.59 0.90 -13.71
C ARG A 18 -5.97 0.62 -13.13
N VAL A 19 -6.13 0.76 -11.83
CA VAL A 19 -7.43 0.65 -11.14
C VAL A 19 -8.27 1.89 -11.47
N ALA A 20 -9.57 1.69 -11.71
CA ALA A 20 -10.51 2.74 -12.11
C ALA A 20 -10.98 3.57 -10.90
N ASP A 21 -12.21 3.36 -10.46
CA ASP A 21 -12.93 4.20 -9.49
C ASP A 21 -13.15 3.53 -8.13
N GLY A 22 -12.37 2.52 -7.81
CA GLY A 22 -12.58 1.69 -6.63
C GLY A 22 -11.30 1.10 -6.10
N LEU A 23 -11.43 0.11 -5.22
CA LEU A 23 -10.32 -0.68 -4.69
C LEU A 23 -10.24 -2.03 -5.39
N LEU A 24 -9.03 -2.48 -5.66
CA LEU A 24 -8.78 -3.86 -6.03
C LEU A 24 -8.11 -4.58 -4.87
N LEU A 25 -8.80 -5.58 -4.35
CA LEU A 25 -8.36 -6.45 -3.29
C LEU A 25 -7.77 -7.73 -3.89
N ILE A 26 -6.52 -8.04 -3.55
CA ILE A 26 -5.85 -9.28 -3.92
C ILE A 26 -5.56 -10.07 -2.66
N PHE A 27 -6.20 -11.24 -2.54
CA PHE A 27 -6.11 -12.11 -1.37
C PHE A 27 -5.65 -13.53 -1.79
N PRO A 28 -4.36 -13.87 -1.64
CA PRO A 28 -3.79 -15.15 -2.05
C PRO A 28 -4.45 -16.31 -1.29
N LEU A 29 -5.00 -17.27 -2.02
CA LEU A 29 -5.56 -18.53 -1.49
C LEU A 29 -4.51 -19.62 -1.37
N LYS A 30 -3.56 -19.65 -2.30
CA LYS A 30 -2.50 -20.65 -2.36
C LYS A 30 -1.21 -19.98 -2.82
N GLY A 31 -0.12 -20.29 -2.12
CA GLY A 31 1.19 -19.74 -2.39
C GLY A 31 1.28 -18.23 -2.17
N ILE A 32 2.31 -17.65 -2.77
CA ILE A 32 2.62 -16.22 -2.72
C ILE A 32 2.11 -15.57 -4.00
N THR A 33 1.55 -14.37 -3.88
CA THR A 33 1.28 -13.49 -5.01
C THR A 33 2.33 -12.38 -5.04
N GLU A 34 3.13 -12.34 -6.10
CA GLU A 34 4.12 -11.30 -6.35
C GLU A 34 3.47 -10.19 -7.18
N ILE A 35 3.29 -9.02 -6.58
CA ILE A 35 2.65 -7.85 -7.17
C ILE A 35 3.70 -6.76 -7.31
N GLN A 36 3.96 -6.32 -8.55
CA GLN A 36 4.63 -5.05 -8.77
C GLN A 36 3.59 -3.94 -8.59
N HIS A 37 3.64 -3.23 -7.47
CA HIS A 37 2.85 -2.02 -7.23
C HIS A 37 3.69 -0.81 -7.60
N PHE A 38 3.27 -0.08 -8.63
CA PHE A 38 4.07 0.98 -9.24
C PHE A 38 5.47 0.49 -9.67
N ILE A 39 6.52 0.78 -8.89
CA ILE A 39 7.88 0.28 -9.15
C ILE A 39 8.40 -0.69 -8.09
N THR A 40 7.65 -0.85 -7.00
CA THR A 40 8.02 -1.70 -5.88
C THR A 40 7.41 -3.09 -6.06
N ASP A 41 8.20 -4.11 -5.77
CA ASP A 41 7.71 -5.49 -5.72
C ASP A 41 7.26 -5.82 -4.30
N ILE A 42 6.06 -6.39 -4.21
CA ILE A 42 5.39 -6.73 -2.97
C ILE A 42 5.01 -8.20 -3.06
N GLU A 43 5.38 -8.96 -2.03
CA GLU A 43 4.99 -10.35 -1.86
C GLU A 43 3.85 -10.41 -0.85
N VAL A 44 2.77 -11.08 -1.23
CA VAL A 44 1.59 -11.25 -0.38
C VAL A 44 1.39 -12.72 -0.14
N GLU A 45 1.36 -13.13 1.13
CA GLU A 45 1.09 -14.49 1.58
C GLU A 45 0.14 -14.46 2.77
N ASN A 46 -0.97 -15.21 2.71
CA ASN A 46 -1.96 -15.32 3.79
C ASN A 46 -2.57 -13.99 4.30
N ASP A 47 -2.35 -12.88 3.59
CA ASP A 47 -2.85 -11.55 3.90
C ASP A 47 -3.48 -10.91 2.66
N LEU A 48 -4.13 -9.77 2.83
CA LEU A 48 -4.77 -9.00 1.77
C LEU A 48 -3.88 -7.82 1.36
N PHE A 49 -3.79 -7.58 0.04
CA PHE A 49 -3.25 -6.35 -0.50
C PHE A 49 -4.34 -5.48 -1.13
N ILE A 50 -4.29 -4.19 -0.83
CA ILE A 50 -5.22 -3.18 -1.36
C ILE A 50 -4.50 -2.34 -2.41
N ILE A 51 -5.05 -2.30 -3.62
CA ILE A 51 -4.62 -1.39 -4.67
C ILE A 51 -5.69 -0.31 -4.83
N ASN A 52 -5.30 0.96 -4.64
CA ASN A 52 -6.19 2.10 -4.65
C ASN A 52 -6.61 2.53 -6.05
N ASN A 53 -7.63 3.37 -6.12
CA ASN A 53 -8.08 3.98 -7.36
C ASN A 53 -6.93 4.76 -8.02
N SER A 54 -6.89 4.75 -9.35
CA SER A 54 -5.80 5.34 -10.14
C SER A 54 -4.41 4.74 -9.93
N GLU A 55 -4.18 3.76 -9.04
CA GLU A 55 -2.87 3.12 -8.93
C GLU A 55 -2.65 2.11 -10.05
N ILE A 56 -1.37 1.88 -10.38
CA ILE A 56 -0.95 0.87 -11.35
C ILE A 56 -0.30 -0.31 -10.65
N PHE A 57 -0.54 -1.48 -11.20
CA PHE A 57 0.04 -2.71 -10.70
C PHE A 57 0.21 -3.75 -11.81
N THR A 58 1.11 -4.69 -11.60
CA THR A 58 1.32 -5.90 -12.41
C THR A 58 1.32 -7.09 -11.45
N ILE A 59 0.66 -8.18 -11.79
CA ILE A 59 0.83 -9.45 -11.05
C ILE A 59 1.91 -10.22 -11.79
N LYS A 60 3.09 -10.33 -11.18
CA LYS A 60 4.27 -10.97 -11.79
C LYS A 60 4.19 -12.49 -11.68
N ARG A 61 3.74 -12.95 -10.52
CA ARG A 61 3.58 -14.36 -10.18
C ARG A 61 2.34 -14.51 -9.31
N ASN A 62 1.51 -15.50 -9.63
CA ASN A 62 0.33 -15.82 -8.84
C ASN A 62 -0.05 -17.29 -9.09
N GLU A 63 -0.13 -18.06 -8.01
CA GLU A 63 -0.65 -19.42 -8.08
C GLU A 63 -2.18 -19.39 -8.03
N GLN A 64 -2.73 -18.85 -6.95
CA GLN A 64 -4.18 -18.68 -6.82
C GLN A 64 -4.54 -17.59 -5.82
N ALA A 65 -5.32 -16.60 -6.24
CA ALA A 65 -5.78 -15.52 -5.39
C ALA A 65 -7.25 -15.16 -5.65
N ILE A 66 -7.94 -14.71 -4.60
CA ILE A 66 -9.21 -14.00 -4.72
C ILE A 66 -8.91 -12.58 -5.16
N LYS A 67 -9.60 -12.15 -6.22
CA LYS A 67 -9.63 -10.78 -6.72
C LYS A 67 -11.03 -10.22 -6.48
N LEU A 68 -11.15 -9.23 -5.60
CA LEU A 68 -12.40 -8.52 -5.34
C LEU A 68 -12.25 -7.03 -5.72
N TYR A 69 -13.11 -6.55 -6.61
CA TYR A 69 -13.21 -5.14 -6.94
C TYR A 69 -14.32 -4.47 -6.13
N ILE A 70 -14.03 -3.34 -5.50
CA ILE A 70 -15.03 -2.59 -4.72
C ILE A 70 -15.12 -1.19 -5.31
N ALA A 71 -16.17 -0.94 -6.09
CA ALA A 71 -16.42 0.37 -6.68
C ALA A 71 -16.70 1.44 -5.62
N SER A 72 -16.35 2.70 -5.90
CA SER A 72 -16.58 3.84 -4.98
C SER A 72 -18.04 4.00 -4.54
N ASP A 73 -19.01 3.59 -5.35
CA ASP A 73 -20.45 3.67 -5.05
C ASP A 73 -20.81 2.93 -3.75
N TRP A 74 -20.14 1.80 -3.47
CA TRP A 74 -20.33 1.05 -2.23
C TRP A 74 -20.00 1.88 -0.98
N PHE A 75 -19.02 2.77 -1.09
CA PHE A 75 -18.62 3.67 -0.02
C PHE A 75 -19.59 4.85 0.09
N TYR A 76 -19.98 5.44 -1.05
CA TYR A 76 -20.87 6.59 -1.09
C TYR A 76 -22.28 6.30 -0.56
N GLU A 77 -22.85 5.15 -0.90
CA GLU A 77 -24.16 4.74 -0.38
C GLU A 77 -24.17 4.58 1.14
N ARG A 78 -23.00 4.38 1.74
CA ARG A 78 -22.81 4.27 3.19
C ARG A 78 -22.35 5.57 3.85
N GLY A 79 -22.25 6.66 3.08
CA GLY A 79 -21.87 7.99 3.58
C GLY A 79 -20.36 8.19 3.75
N TYR A 80 -19.52 7.34 3.16
CA TYR A 80 -18.08 7.51 3.18
C TYR A 80 -17.60 8.31 1.96
N ASP A 81 -16.74 9.31 2.19
CA ASP A 81 -16.14 10.10 1.11
C ASP A 81 -14.93 9.39 0.51
N PHE A 82 -15.19 8.43 -0.39
CA PHE A 82 -14.18 7.51 -0.91
C PHE A 82 -12.92 8.22 -1.44
N PHE A 83 -13.09 9.23 -2.31
CA PHE A 83 -11.98 9.90 -3.00
C PHE A 83 -11.16 10.85 -2.10
N ALA A 84 -11.54 11.06 -0.84
CA ALA A 84 -10.76 11.83 0.13
C ALA A 84 -9.65 11.01 0.82
N TYR A 85 -9.65 9.68 0.64
CA TYR A 85 -8.75 8.77 1.33
C TYR A 85 -8.01 7.82 0.38
N GLN A 86 -6.82 7.38 0.79
CA GLN A 86 -6.24 6.13 0.33
C GLN A 86 -6.43 5.05 1.39
N TYR A 87 -6.35 3.79 0.97
CA TYR A 87 -6.63 2.64 1.80
C TYR A 87 -5.43 1.69 1.82
N THR A 88 -5.09 1.20 3.02
CA THR A 88 -3.99 0.25 3.22
C THR A 88 -4.43 -0.87 4.17
N SER A 89 -4.08 -2.11 3.84
CA SER A 89 -4.39 -3.27 4.68
C SER A 89 -3.66 -3.25 6.02
N ASN A 90 -2.51 -2.56 6.10
CA ASN A 90 -1.69 -2.49 7.31
C ASN A 90 -2.38 -1.85 8.52
N LEU A 91 -3.45 -1.08 8.31
CA LEU A 91 -4.19 -0.41 9.38
C LEU A 91 -5.40 -1.21 9.87
N ILE A 92 -5.77 -2.27 9.16
CA ILE A 92 -6.99 -3.06 9.45
C ILE A 92 -6.80 -3.84 10.74
N GLN A 93 -7.63 -3.54 11.74
CA GLN A 93 -7.63 -4.21 13.04
C GLN A 93 -8.56 -5.43 13.01
N SER A 94 -9.64 -5.36 12.25
CA SER A 94 -10.66 -6.39 12.09
C SER A 94 -10.35 -7.35 10.94
N SER A 95 -9.08 -7.70 10.74
CA SER A 95 -8.62 -8.52 9.61
C SER A 95 -9.32 -9.88 9.55
N ASN A 96 -9.55 -10.53 10.70
CA ASN A 96 -10.29 -11.79 10.78
C ASN A 96 -11.74 -11.66 10.26
N ALA A 97 -12.47 -10.61 10.67
CA ALA A 97 -13.84 -10.40 10.23
C ALA A 97 -13.92 -10.06 8.73
N LEU A 98 -12.94 -9.30 8.23
CA LEU A 98 -12.79 -9.00 6.82
C LEU A 98 -12.53 -10.28 6.01
N PHE A 99 -11.58 -11.11 6.44
CA PHE A 99 -11.24 -12.35 5.76
C PHE A 99 -12.38 -13.35 5.79
N GLN A 100 -13.08 -13.47 6.93
CA GLN A 100 -14.31 -14.27 7.02
C GLN A 100 -15.33 -13.81 5.98
N SER A 101 -15.60 -12.50 5.89
CA SER A 101 -16.56 -11.97 4.93
C SER A 101 -16.17 -12.26 3.48
N ILE A 102 -14.90 -12.04 3.11
CA ILE A 102 -14.39 -12.31 1.75
C ILE A 102 -14.44 -13.81 1.41
N LEU A 103 -14.04 -14.67 2.34
CA LEU A 103 -14.02 -16.12 2.15
C LEU A 103 -15.43 -16.71 2.09
N SER A 104 -16.33 -16.31 2.98
CA SER A 104 -17.72 -16.77 2.97
C SER A 104 -18.46 -16.30 1.72
N LEU A 105 -18.26 -15.05 1.30
CA LEU A 105 -18.77 -14.53 0.04
C LEU A 105 -18.31 -15.40 -1.15
N THR A 106 -17.02 -15.73 -1.19
CA THR A 106 -16.42 -16.58 -2.24
C THR A 106 -16.99 -18.00 -2.20
N GLN A 107 -17.14 -18.58 -1.01
CA GLN A 107 -17.71 -19.92 -0.82
C GLN A 107 -19.16 -19.99 -1.34
N HIS A 108 -19.99 -19.01 -1.00
CA HIS A 108 -21.36 -18.95 -1.50
C HIS A 108 -21.43 -18.82 -3.03
N GLN A 109 -20.52 -18.06 -3.65
CA GLN A 109 -20.42 -17.96 -5.10
C GLN A 109 -20.05 -19.30 -5.74
N LEU A 110 -19.02 -19.99 -5.23
CA LEU A 110 -18.58 -21.29 -5.74
C LEU A 110 -19.66 -22.38 -5.57
N ASN A 111 -20.37 -22.35 -4.44
CA ASN A 111 -21.46 -23.28 -4.15
C ASN A 111 -22.76 -22.92 -4.87
N GLN A 112 -22.80 -21.84 -5.65
CA GLN A 112 -24.00 -21.34 -6.33
C GLN A 112 -25.17 -21.02 -5.37
N THR A 113 -24.88 -20.74 -4.11
CA THR A 113 -25.88 -20.39 -3.07
C THR A 113 -25.98 -18.88 -2.82
N LEU A 114 -25.19 -18.07 -3.51
CA LEU A 114 -25.16 -16.62 -3.35
C LEU A 114 -26.45 -15.96 -3.86
N THR A 115 -27.23 -15.39 -2.93
CA THR A 115 -28.38 -14.51 -3.20
C THR A 115 -27.95 -13.04 -3.15
N GLU A 116 -28.73 -12.16 -3.77
CA GLU A 116 -28.43 -10.71 -3.77
C GLU A 116 -28.42 -10.09 -2.36
N PRO A 117 -29.38 -10.36 -1.46
CA PRO A 117 -29.32 -9.83 -0.08
C PRO A 117 -28.10 -10.32 0.70
N LEU A 118 -27.69 -11.58 0.46
CA LEU A 118 -26.50 -12.14 1.10
C LEU A 118 -25.22 -11.51 0.56
N PHE A 119 -25.15 -11.31 -0.75
CA PHE A 119 -24.07 -10.58 -1.41
C PHE A 119 -23.93 -9.16 -0.84
N GLU A 120 -25.03 -8.41 -0.76
CA GLU A 120 -25.02 -7.06 -0.20
C GLU A 120 -24.58 -7.06 1.28
N SER A 121 -25.04 -8.03 2.08
CA SER A 121 -24.64 -8.14 3.49
C SER A 121 -23.12 -8.27 3.65
N TYR A 122 -22.48 -9.19 2.91
CA TYR A 122 -21.03 -9.36 2.96
C TYR A 122 -20.29 -8.14 2.41
N MET A 123 -20.73 -7.58 1.29
CA MET A 123 -20.12 -6.39 0.71
C MET A 123 -20.20 -5.18 1.65
N ASN A 124 -21.34 -4.98 2.31
CA ASN A 124 -21.52 -3.92 3.30
C ASN A 124 -20.55 -4.06 4.47
N ASN A 125 -20.39 -5.28 5.00
CA ASN A 125 -19.44 -5.55 6.08
C ASN A 125 -17.99 -5.27 5.64
N ILE A 126 -17.59 -5.78 4.47
CA ILE A 126 -16.25 -5.55 3.89
C ILE A 126 -15.99 -4.04 3.74
N VAL A 127 -16.94 -3.31 3.18
CA VAL A 127 -16.83 -1.86 2.95
C VAL A 127 -16.75 -1.10 4.27
N ASP A 128 -17.55 -1.46 5.28
CA ASP A 128 -17.48 -0.83 6.60
C ASP A 128 -16.12 -0.98 7.25
N ILE A 129 -15.55 -2.19 7.26
CA ILE A 129 -14.22 -2.43 7.84
C ILE A 129 -13.17 -1.60 7.09
N ILE A 130 -13.15 -1.65 5.77
CA ILE A 130 -12.17 -0.90 4.96
C ILE A 130 -12.33 0.62 5.15
N ALA A 131 -13.56 1.12 5.13
CA ALA A 131 -13.85 2.54 5.24
C ALA A 131 -13.61 3.12 6.65
N SER A 132 -13.69 2.29 7.69
CA SER A 132 -13.45 2.71 9.07
C SER A 132 -11.99 2.55 9.49
N GLU A 133 -11.32 1.47 9.08
CA GLU A 133 -10.01 1.10 9.62
C GLU A 133 -8.86 1.28 8.62
N ALA A 134 -9.08 1.11 7.32
CA ALA A 134 -7.99 1.07 6.33
C ALA A 134 -7.59 2.46 5.80
N LYS A 135 -8.30 3.54 6.15
CA LYS A 135 -8.20 4.84 5.48
C LYS A 135 -7.08 5.74 6.00
N VAL A 136 -6.44 6.45 5.07
CA VAL A 136 -5.49 7.54 5.31
C VAL A 136 -5.93 8.74 4.47
N ASP A 137 -6.14 9.89 5.12
CA ASP A 137 -6.57 11.10 4.43
C ASP A 137 -5.46 11.60 3.48
N ILE A 138 -5.83 11.82 2.22
CA ILE A 138 -4.90 12.20 1.15
C ILE A 138 -4.14 13.47 1.47
N LYS A 139 -4.70 14.38 2.29
CA LYS A 139 -4.03 15.62 2.69
C LYS A 139 -2.73 15.38 3.47
N TYR A 140 -2.59 14.23 4.14
CA TYR A 140 -1.37 13.85 4.86
C TYR A 140 -0.36 13.11 3.97
N LEU A 141 -0.82 12.51 2.86
CA LEU A 141 0.03 11.72 1.97
C LEU A 141 0.85 12.58 1.00
N LYS A 142 0.29 13.70 0.53
CA LYS A 142 1.00 14.62 -0.40
C LYS A 142 2.30 15.21 0.19
N GLN A 143 2.49 15.14 1.50
CA GLN A 143 3.72 15.59 2.16
C GLN A 143 4.83 14.51 2.14
N GLN A 144 4.53 13.28 1.74
CA GLN A 144 5.43 12.12 1.89
C GLN A 144 5.92 11.49 0.57
N THR A 145 5.33 11.82 -0.58
CA THR A 145 5.76 11.26 -1.87
C THR A 145 6.94 12.02 -2.45
N ASP A 146 8.16 11.61 -2.10
CA ASP A 146 9.38 12.09 -2.74
C ASP A 146 9.71 11.24 -3.98
N TYR A 147 9.32 11.73 -5.16
CA TYR A 147 9.64 11.06 -6.43
C TYR A 147 11.14 11.14 -6.77
N SER A 148 11.96 11.92 -6.06
CA SER A 148 13.39 12.08 -6.34
C SER A 148 14.16 10.76 -6.26
N PHE A 149 13.66 9.79 -5.47
CA PHE A 149 14.26 8.46 -5.35
C PHE A 149 14.21 7.63 -6.64
N TYR A 150 13.39 8.04 -7.62
CA TYR A 150 13.19 7.32 -8.87
C TYR A 150 13.97 7.91 -10.05
N GLY A 151 14.94 8.78 -9.78
CA GLY A 151 15.81 9.41 -10.77
C GLY A 151 15.02 10.11 -11.87
N ILE A 152 15.45 9.91 -13.13
CA ILE A 152 14.81 10.52 -14.31
C ILE A 152 13.32 10.18 -14.40
N THR A 153 12.93 8.95 -14.05
CA THR A 153 11.52 8.55 -14.06
C THR A 153 10.73 9.35 -13.04
N GLY A 154 11.31 9.60 -11.86
CA GLY A 154 10.77 10.46 -10.82
C GLY A 154 10.49 11.88 -11.30
N GLU A 155 11.44 12.51 -11.98
CA GLU A 155 11.29 13.85 -12.56
C GLU A 155 10.16 13.90 -13.61
N ILE A 156 10.05 12.86 -14.45
CA ILE A 156 8.97 12.78 -15.44
C ILE A 156 7.62 12.65 -14.73
N LEU A 157 7.52 11.82 -13.70
CA LEU A 157 6.28 11.61 -12.93
C LEU A 157 5.84 12.87 -12.20
N ASP A 158 6.79 13.58 -11.57
CA ASP A 158 6.52 14.85 -10.90
C ASP A 158 5.99 15.90 -11.90
N TYR A 159 6.66 16.04 -13.05
CA TYR A 159 6.17 16.91 -14.12
C TYR A 159 4.76 16.52 -14.58
N VAL A 160 4.51 15.23 -14.81
CA VAL A 160 3.19 14.75 -15.23
C VAL A 160 2.13 15.11 -14.21
N ASN A 161 2.38 14.82 -12.92
CA ASN A 161 1.41 15.07 -11.85
C ASN A 161 1.09 16.56 -11.69
N ASN A 162 2.07 17.44 -11.84
CA ASN A 162 1.90 18.89 -11.75
C ASN A 162 1.23 19.50 -13.00
N HIS A 163 1.19 18.78 -14.12
CA HIS A 163 0.67 19.26 -15.40
C HIS A 163 -0.44 18.33 -15.96
N LEU A 164 -1.14 17.59 -15.10
CA LEU A 164 -2.16 16.60 -15.48
C LEU A 164 -3.35 17.20 -16.25
N GLU A 165 -3.65 18.47 -16.03
CA GLU A 165 -4.75 19.22 -16.67
C GLU A 165 -4.36 19.76 -18.05
N GLU A 166 -3.05 19.77 -18.36
CA GLU A 166 -2.53 20.28 -19.62
C GLU A 166 -2.52 19.20 -20.71
N LYS A 167 -2.41 19.64 -21.96
CA LYS A 167 -2.19 18.73 -23.08
C LYS A 167 -0.74 18.24 -23.07
N LEU A 168 -0.50 17.12 -22.40
CA LEU A 168 0.83 16.51 -22.30
C LEU A 168 1.17 15.67 -23.54
N THR A 169 2.26 16.00 -24.23
CA THR A 169 2.88 15.16 -25.25
C THR A 169 4.27 14.68 -24.85
N LEU A 170 4.65 13.51 -25.36
CA LEU A 170 5.99 12.95 -25.15
C LEU A 170 7.10 13.91 -25.60
N LYS A 171 6.85 14.67 -26.68
CA LYS A 171 7.80 15.65 -27.23
C LYS A 171 8.00 16.85 -26.28
N GLU A 172 6.92 17.35 -25.69
CA GLU A 172 7.00 18.48 -24.76
C GLU A 172 7.78 18.11 -23.51
N ILE A 173 7.49 16.94 -22.91
CA ILE A 173 8.22 16.47 -21.73
C ILE A 173 9.69 16.20 -22.05
N ALA A 174 9.98 15.54 -23.17
CA ALA A 174 11.33 15.32 -23.66
C ALA A 174 12.13 16.63 -23.76
N ASN A 175 11.54 17.66 -24.36
CA ASN A 175 12.19 18.97 -24.50
C ASN A 175 12.36 19.67 -23.15
N LYS A 176 11.36 19.58 -22.26
CA LYS A 176 11.36 20.27 -20.97
C LYS A 176 12.38 19.70 -19.99
N LEU A 177 12.54 18.38 -20.00
CA LEU A 177 13.45 17.65 -19.12
C LEU A 177 14.80 17.33 -19.77
N PHE A 178 15.05 17.81 -21.01
CA PHE A 178 16.27 17.56 -21.77
C PHE A 178 16.60 16.07 -21.97
N ILE A 179 15.57 15.24 -22.16
CA ILE A 179 15.69 13.78 -22.36
C ILE A 179 15.15 13.40 -23.74
N SER A 180 15.74 12.41 -24.40
CA SER A 180 15.21 11.91 -25.68
C SER A 180 13.86 11.19 -25.50
N GLN A 181 12.95 11.37 -26.45
CA GLN A 181 11.64 10.65 -26.45
C GLN A 181 11.80 9.12 -26.41
N SER A 182 12.86 8.61 -27.05
CA SER A 182 13.19 7.19 -27.05
C SER A 182 13.58 6.69 -25.66
N ASN A 183 14.36 7.48 -24.91
CA ASN A 183 14.72 7.15 -23.54
C ASN A 183 13.47 7.13 -22.64
N ILE A 184 12.60 8.15 -22.71
CA ILE A 184 11.35 8.16 -21.94
C ILE A 184 10.50 6.92 -22.25
N SER A 185 10.33 6.60 -23.53
CA SER A 185 9.52 5.44 -23.93
C SER A 185 10.08 4.14 -23.37
N THR A 186 11.39 3.93 -23.50
CA THR A 186 12.08 2.73 -23.00
C THR A 186 11.99 2.64 -21.47
N GLN A 187 12.22 3.75 -20.76
CA GLN A 187 12.14 3.79 -19.30
C GLN A 187 10.73 3.45 -18.80
N PHE A 188 9.68 4.02 -19.39
CA PHE A 188 8.30 3.72 -18.97
C PHE A 188 7.93 2.25 -19.18
N TYR A 189 8.32 1.65 -20.32
CA TYR A 189 8.06 0.24 -20.54
C TYR A 189 8.86 -0.66 -19.59
N ASN A 190 10.14 -0.37 -19.36
CA ASN A 190 10.99 -1.19 -18.50
C ASN A 190 10.62 -1.07 -17.02
N THR A 191 10.26 0.13 -16.56
CA THR A 191 9.97 0.41 -15.16
C THR A 191 8.52 0.12 -14.79
N LEU A 192 7.56 0.54 -15.63
CA LEU A 192 6.12 0.47 -15.33
C LEU A 192 5.36 -0.56 -16.18
N GLY A 193 6.03 -1.29 -17.08
CA GLY A 193 5.37 -2.28 -17.93
C GLY A 193 4.36 -1.73 -18.94
N MET A 194 4.31 -0.40 -19.12
CA MET A 194 3.38 0.25 -20.05
C MET A 194 4.00 1.44 -20.78
N SER A 195 3.45 1.76 -21.95
CA SER A 195 3.89 2.91 -22.73
C SER A 195 3.63 4.22 -21.98
N PHE A 196 4.50 5.22 -22.18
CA PHE A 196 4.28 6.58 -21.67
C PHE A 196 2.88 7.11 -22.02
N LYS A 197 2.46 6.94 -23.28
CA LYS A 197 1.14 7.41 -23.74
C LYS A 197 0.00 6.69 -23.00
N THR A 198 0.11 5.37 -22.82
CA THR A 198 -0.87 4.57 -22.06
C THR A 198 -0.93 5.01 -20.61
N TYR A 199 0.23 5.29 -20.00
CA TYR A 199 0.32 5.78 -18.63
C TYR A 199 -0.44 7.11 -18.46
N ILE A 200 -0.16 8.10 -19.30
CA ILE A 200 -0.83 9.42 -19.26
C ILE A 200 -2.32 9.29 -19.53
N ASP A 201 -2.71 8.55 -20.58
CA ASP A 201 -4.11 8.40 -20.94
C ASP A 201 -4.89 7.74 -19.80
N THR A 202 -4.39 6.65 -19.23
CA THR A 202 -5.06 5.96 -18.12
C THR A 202 -5.07 6.79 -16.84
N LEU A 203 -4.00 7.54 -16.53
CA LEU A 203 -3.93 8.41 -15.36
C LEU A 203 -4.95 9.56 -15.43
N LYS A 204 -5.02 10.27 -16.56
CA LYS A 204 -6.03 11.33 -16.78
C LYS A 204 -7.44 10.76 -16.71
N LEU A 205 -7.66 9.60 -17.33
CA LEU A 205 -8.97 8.97 -17.32
C LEU A 205 -9.39 8.53 -15.92
N SER A 206 -8.54 7.84 -15.15
CA SER A 206 -8.87 7.36 -13.81
C SER A 206 -9.07 8.51 -12.82
N THR A 207 -8.23 9.55 -12.90
CA THR A 207 -8.39 10.77 -12.07
C THR A 207 -9.64 11.55 -12.43
N SER A 208 -10.08 11.50 -13.69
CA SER A 208 -11.34 12.13 -14.11
C SER A 208 -12.60 11.45 -13.60
N ILE A 209 -12.52 10.21 -13.12
CA ILE A 209 -13.71 9.46 -12.71
C ILE A 209 -14.37 10.09 -11.48
N SER A 210 -13.59 10.65 -10.55
CA SER A 210 -14.16 11.34 -9.39
C SER A 210 -15.08 12.48 -9.85
N SER A 211 -14.57 13.37 -10.72
CA SER A 211 -15.35 14.45 -11.36
C SER A 211 -16.54 13.95 -12.18
N LEU A 212 -16.41 12.77 -12.80
CA LEU A 212 -17.48 12.14 -13.59
C LEU A 212 -18.63 11.64 -12.70
N LEU A 213 -18.33 11.08 -11.52
CA LEU A 213 -19.30 10.45 -10.62
C LEU A 213 -19.87 11.38 -9.56
N THR A 214 -19.06 12.26 -8.97
CA THR A 214 -19.48 13.15 -7.88
C THR A 214 -20.03 14.49 -8.37
N GLY A 215 -19.72 14.86 -9.62
CA GLY A 215 -19.99 16.19 -10.17
C GLY A 215 -21.30 16.32 -10.95
N LYS A 216 -21.78 17.57 -11.05
CA LYS A 216 -22.77 18.00 -12.06
C LYS A 216 -22.13 18.25 -13.44
N SER A 217 -20.81 18.13 -13.53
CA SER A 217 -20.05 18.44 -14.73
C SER A 217 -20.49 17.57 -15.91
N THR A 218 -20.66 18.21 -17.05
CA THR A 218 -20.90 17.55 -18.32
C THR A 218 -19.65 16.78 -18.74
N ILE A 219 -19.82 15.78 -19.62
CA ILE A 219 -18.68 15.03 -20.18
C ILE A 219 -17.72 15.97 -20.93
N SER A 220 -18.22 17.08 -21.48
CA SER A 220 -17.37 18.10 -22.12
C SER A 220 -16.51 18.84 -21.10
N GLU A 221 -17.11 19.33 -20.01
CA GLU A 221 -16.36 20.03 -18.96
C GLU A 221 -15.29 19.13 -18.32
N VAL A 222 -15.62 17.85 -18.06
CA VAL A 222 -14.63 16.88 -17.57
C VAL A 222 -13.52 16.68 -18.60
N SER A 223 -13.87 16.48 -19.87
CA SER A 223 -12.88 16.35 -20.96
C SER A 223 -11.93 17.54 -21.03
N ASP A 224 -12.48 18.76 -20.98
CA ASP A 224 -11.72 20.00 -21.13
C ASP A 224 -10.81 20.24 -19.91
N TYR A 225 -11.29 19.96 -18.69
CA TYR A 225 -10.53 20.08 -17.45
C TYR A 225 -9.28 19.17 -17.43
N TYR A 226 -9.40 17.93 -17.91
CA TYR A 226 -8.27 16.99 -17.96
C TYR A 226 -7.44 17.09 -19.26
N GLY A 227 -7.60 18.17 -20.03
CA GLY A 227 -6.75 18.51 -21.17
C GLY A 227 -6.93 17.61 -22.41
N PHE A 228 -8.10 16.99 -22.57
CA PHE A 228 -8.42 16.26 -23.81
C PHE A 228 -8.86 17.23 -24.90
N SER A 229 -8.48 16.98 -26.16
CA SER A 229 -8.78 17.92 -27.25
C SER A 229 -10.28 18.10 -27.54
N ASN A 230 -11.12 17.13 -27.14
CA ASN A 230 -12.58 17.20 -27.14
C ASN A 230 -13.20 15.98 -26.45
N SER A 231 -14.49 16.11 -26.11
CA SER A 231 -15.31 15.10 -25.45
C SER A 231 -15.42 13.77 -26.20
N ALA A 232 -15.33 13.79 -27.55
CA ALA A 232 -15.38 12.57 -28.35
C ALA A 232 -14.11 11.73 -28.20
N ILE A 233 -12.93 12.37 -28.15
CA ILE A 233 -11.65 11.70 -27.88
C ILE A 233 -11.63 11.15 -26.45
N TYR A 234 -12.05 11.96 -25.47
CA TYR A 234 -12.19 11.50 -24.08
C TYR A 234 -13.06 10.24 -24.01
N SER A 235 -14.27 10.29 -24.57
CA SER A 235 -15.23 9.18 -24.54
C SER A 235 -14.70 7.93 -25.24
N LYS A 236 -14.02 8.09 -26.39
CA LYS A 236 -13.39 6.98 -27.11
C LYS A 236 -12.29 6.31 -26.28
N LYS A 237 -11.42 7.10 -25.64
CA LYS A 237 -10.34 6.57 -24.80
C LYS A 237 -10.90 5.94 -23.52
N PHE A 238 -11.87 6.58 -22.87
CA PHE A 238 -12.54 6.03 -21.68
C PHE A 238 -13.14 4.66 -21.98
N LYS A 239 -13.88 4.53 -23.09
CA LYS A 239 -14.45 3.24 -23.53
C LYS A 239 -13.38 2.22 -23.88
N HIS A 240 -12.28 2.64 -24.49
CA HIS A 240 -11.18 1.73 -24.81
C HIS A 240 -10.53 1.12 -23.56
N TYR A 241 -10.29 1.93 -22.52
CA TYR A 241 -9.57 1.49 -21.32
C TYR A 241 -10.47 0.87 -20.25
N PHE A 242 -11.71 1.35 -20.10
CA PHE A 242 -12.63 0.91 -19.05
C PHE A 242 -13.84 0.12 -19.57
N GLY A 243 -13.98 -0.05 -20.88
CA GLY A 243 -15.03 -0.87 -21.51
C GLY A 243 -16.39 -0.16 -21.70
N TYR A 244 -16.63 0.94 -21.00
CA TYR A 244 -17.90 1.69 -21.03
C TYR A 244 -17.72 3.10 -21.57
N SER A 245 -18.73 3.70 -22.19
CA SER A 245 -18.66 5.15 -22.43
C SER A 245 -18.76 5.91 -21.10
N PRO A 246 -18.25 7.16 -20.97
CA PRO A 246 -18.38 7.93 -19.73
C PRO A 246 -19.84 8.10 -19.29
N LYS A 247 -20.76 8.21 -20.26
CA LYS A 247 -22.20 8.30 -20.01
C LYS A 247 -22.74 7.00 -19.42
N ASP A 248 -22.40 5.86 -20.02
CA ASP A 248 -22.85 4.55 -19.52
C ASP A 248 -22.23 4.28 -18.15
N TYR A 249 -20.96 4.63 -17.96
CA TYR A 249 -20.25 4.43 -16.71
C TYR A 249 -20.88 5.19 -15.53
N ARG A 250 -21.35 6.42 -15.78
CA ARG A 250 -22.10 7.21 -14.78
C ARG A 250 -23.43 6.58 -14.38
N LEU A 251 -24.01 5.74 -15.23
CA LEU A 251 -25.30 5.07 -14.98
C LEU A 251 -25.15 3.62 -14.50
N LEU A 252 -23.93 3.08 -14.46
CA LEU A 252 -23.68 1.72 -13.99
C LEU A 252 -24.06 1.58 -12.52
N SER A 253 -24.78 0.51 -12.20
CA SER A 253 -24.98 0.10 -10.81
C SER A 253 -23.65 -0.35 -10.20
N LYS A 254 -23.50 -0.16 -8.88
CA LYS A 254 -22.39 -0.70 -8.08
C LYS A 254 -22.19 -2.21 -8.28
N LEU A 255 -23.24 -2.95 -8.67
CA LEU A 255 -23.23 -4.39 -8.92
C LEU A 255 -22.63 -4.76 -10.28
N ASP A 256 -22.74 -3.87 -11.26
CA ASP A 256 -22.28 -4.09 -12.64
C ASP A 256 -20.83 -3.60 -12.86
N LYS A 257 -20.32 -2.78 -11.94
CA LYS A 257 -18.93 -2.34 -11.95
C LYS A 257 -18.02 -3.50 -11.55
N SER A 258 -17.12 -3.86 -12.47
CA SER A 258 -16.10 -4.89 -12.26
C SER A 258 -14.77 -4.47 -12.85
N PHE A 259 -13.69 -5.06 -12.32
CA PHE A 259 -12.36 -4.81 -12.85
C PHE A 259 -12.00 -5.81 -13.94
N PRO A 260 -11.77 -5.35 -15.19
CA PRO A 260 -11.59 -6.24 -16.34
C PRO A 260 -10.25 -6.96 -16.25
N PHE A 261 -10.28 -8.21 -15.81
CA PHE A 261 -9.17 -9.17 -15.86
C PHE A 261 -9.64 -10.37 -16.69
N THR A 262 -8.74 -11.08 -17.35
CA THR A 262 -9.14 -12.35 -17.98
C THR A 262 -9.45 -13.35 -16.86
N SER A 263 -10.73 -13.66 -16.67
CA SER A 263 -11.18 -14.77 -15.83
C SER A 263 -10.91 -16.07 -16.57
N GLU A 264 -10.33 -17.04 -15.88
CA GLU A 264 -10.26 -18.41 -16.40
C GLU A 264 -11.54 -19.16 -16.03
N ASP A 265 -12.02 -20.00 -16.94
CA ASP A 265 -13.09 -20.94 -16.63
C ASP A 265 -12.47 -22.11 -15.84
N TYR A 266 -12.75 -22.15 -14.54
CA TYR A 266 -12.27 -23.24 -13.68
C TYR A 266 -13.02 -24.53 -14.00
N ASN A 267 -12.28 -25.63 -14.14
CA ASN A 267 -12.87 -26.96 -14.18
C ASN A 267 -13.40 -27.38 -12.80
N THR A 268 -14.28 -28.38 -12.77
CA THR A 268 -14.94 -28.85 -11.54
C THR A 268 -13.96 -29.31 -10.46
N SER A 269 -12.83 -29.90 -10.84
CA SER A 269 -11.79 -30.35 -9.89
C SER A 269 -11.06 -29.18 -9.22
N ALA A 270 -10.74 -28.11 -9.95
CA ALA A 270 -10.11 -26.92 -9.39
C ALA A 270 -11.06 -26.19 -8.43
N ILE A 271 -12.36 -26.14 -8.75
CA ILE A 271 -13.38 -25.57 -7.86
C ILE A 271 -13.43 -26.34 -6.52
N ALA A 272 -13.37 -27.67 -6.56
CA ALA A 272 -13.37 -28.50 -5.35
C ALA A 272 -12.13 -28.27 -4.46
N GLU A 273 -10.94 -28.14 -5.06
CA GLU A 273 -9.71 -27.80 -4.33
C GLU A 273 -9.83 -26.44 -3.63
N ILE A 274 -10.30 -25.42 -4.37
CA ILE A 274 -10.54 -24.08 -3.83
C ILE A 274 -11.55 -24.11 -2.68
N GLN A 275 -12.66 -24.83 -2.84
CA GLN A 275 -13.69 -24.96 -1.80
C GLN A 275 -13.11 -25.55 -0.51
N ASN A 276 -12.23 -26.55 -0.62
CA ASN A 276 -11.55 -27.13 0.53
C ASN A 276 -10.60 -26.14 1.20
N ILE A 277 -9.77 -25.44 0.43
CA ILE A 277 -8.86 -24.39 0.96
C ILE A 277 -9.65 -23.31 1.72
N ILE A 278 -10.76 -22.83 1.14
CA ILE A 278 -11.62 -21.82 1.76
C ILE A 278 -12.24 -22.36 3.05
N ALA A 279 -12.76 -23.60 3.04
CA ALA A 279 -13.35 -24.22 4.22
C ALA A 279 -12.32 -24.38 5.36
N GLU A 280 -11.10 -24.81 5.06
CA GLU A 280 -10.01 -24.91 6.04
C GLU A 280 -9.65 -23.56 6.63
N ARG A 281 -9.53 -22.51 5.79
CA ARG A 281 -9.24 -21.15 6.26
C ARG A 281 -10.37 -20.58 7.12
N LEU A 282 -11.63 -20.75 6.72
CA LEU A 282 -12.79 -20.34 7.53
C LEU A 282 -12.80 -21.04 8.88
N ASN A 283 -12.50 -22.34 8.92
CA ASN A 283 -12.40 -23.09 10.17
C ASN A 283 -11.30 -22.54 11.08
N LYS A 284 -10.13 -22.18 10.54
CA LYS A 284 -9.04 -21.53 11.31
C LYS A 284 -9.45 -20.17 11.86
N LEU A 285 -10.19 -19.37 11.09
CA LEU A 285 -10.69 -18.06 11.52
C LEU A 285 -11.82 -18.15 12.57
N ASN A 286 -12.52 -19.28 12.64
CA ASN A 286 -13.61 -19.53 13.60
C ASN A 286 -13.11 -20.05 14.96
N VAL A 287 -11.80 -20.25 15.15
CA VAL A 287 -11.24 -20.71 16.42
C VAL A 287 -11.36 -19.57 17.45
N GLN A 288 -12.35 -19.70 18.35
CA GLN A 288 -12.66 -18.74 19.43
C GLN A 288 -11.59 -18.62 20.54
N ASN A 289 -10.46 -19.30 20.44
CA ASN A 289 -9.48 -19.30 21.51
C ASN A 289 -8.35 -18.33 21.22
N ASN A 290 -8.19 -17.37 22.14
CA ASN A 290 -7.08 -16.40 22.27
C ASN A 290 -5.70 -17.05 22.47
N TYR A 291 -5.34 -18.04 21.65
CA TYR A 291 -3.98 -18.56 21.61
C TYR A 291 -3.27 -17.94 20.41
N ILE A 292 -2.25 -17.13 20.70
CA ILE A 292 -1.20 -16.85 19.73
C ILE A 292 -0.44 -18.17 19.58
N CYS A 293 -0.73 -18.92 18.51
CA CYS A 293 0.05 -20.09 18.15
C CYS A 293 1.26 -19.61 17.33
N ILE A 294 2.40 -19.48 17.99
CA ILE A 294 3.69 -19.27 17.29
C ILE A 294 4.14 -20.62 16.77
N ASP A 295 4.22 -20.77 15.45
CA ASP A 295 4.82 -21.96 14.83
C ASP A 295 6.33 -21.92 15.02
N LEU A 296 6.81 -22.61 16.07
CA LEU A 296 8.22 -22.73 16.39
C LEU A 296 8.96 -23.74 15.51
N GLN A 297 8.27 -24.50 14.64
CA GLN A 297 8.89 -25.58 13.85
C GLN A 297 9.71 -25.05 12.67
N HIS A 298 9.53 -23.78 12.32
CA HIS A 298 10.20 -23.13 11.19
C HIS A 298 11.05 -21.90 11.57
N ILE A 299 11.12 -21.55 12.86
CA ILE A 299 12.08 -20.55 13.32
C ILE A 299 13.45 -21.22 13.36
N LYS A 300 14.26 -20.99 12.32
CA LYS A 300 15.71 -21.03 12.52
C LYS A 300 16.00 -19.98 13.57
N GLU A 301 16.51 -20.36 14.73
CA GLU A 301 17.11 -19.41 15.67
C GLU A 301 18.09 -18.55 14.88
N SER A 302 17.64 -17.35 14.53
CA SER A 302 18.51 -16.32 14.01
C SER A 302 19.45 -16.00 15.16
N THR A 303 20.72 -16.38 15.01
CA THR A 303 21.76 -16.00 15.96
C THR A 303 22.09 -14.50 15.90
N ASN A 304 21.36 -13.72 15.09
CA ASN A 304 21.50 -12.28 14.92
C ASN A 304 20.21 -11.54 15.29
N ASP A 305 19.73 -11.71 16.52
CA ASP A 305 18.66 -10.89 17.06
C ASP A 305 19.21 -9.49 17.42
N THR A 306 19.27 -8.62 16.41
CA THR A 306 19.54 -7.20 16.64
C THR A 306 18.23 -6.43 16.67
N ILE A 307 17.89 -5.84 17.80
CA ILE A 307 16.73 -4.95 17.93
C ILE A 307 17.20 -3.54 17.64
N VAL A 308 16.59 -2.89 16.64
CA VAL A 308 16.84 -1.46 16.35
C VAL A 308 15.68 -0.64 16.87
N ILE A 309 15.96 0.31 17.76
CA ILE A 309 14.97 1.23 18.33
C ILE A 309 15.29 2.64 17.84
N GLN A 310 14.41 3.23 17.04
CA GLN A 310 14.58 4.58 16.55
C GLN A 310 13.95 5.58 17.52
N ILE A 311 14.70 6.62 17.86
CA ILE A 311 14.26 7.70 18.76
C ILE A 311 14.54 9.06 18.14
N HIS A 312 13.60 9.99 18.29
CA HIS A 312 13.65 11.33 17.69
C HIS A 312 13.81 12.45 18.72
N SER A 313 13.64 12.13 20.00
CA SER A 313 13.72 13.10 21.08
C SER A 313 14.41 12.54 22.33
N ILE A 314 14.95 13.45 23.16
CA ILE A 314 15.51 13.11 24.48
C ILE A 314 14.43 12.51 25.40
N GLU A 315 13.19 12.98 25.26
CA GLU A 315 12.06 12.49 26.05
C GLU A 315 11.70 11.04 25.68
N GLU A 316 11.72 10.68 24.40
CA GLU A 316 11.59 9.27 23.95
C GLU A 316 12.72 8.40 24.50
N PHE A 317 13.97 8.90 24.46
CA PHE A 317 15.10 8.21 25.08
C PHE A 317 14.83 7.97 26.57
N HIS A 318 14.39 9.01 27.29
CA HIS A 318 14.07 8.93 28.71
C HIS A 318 12.97 7.90 29.00
N ASN A 319 11.87 7.97 28.26
CA ASN A 319 10.74 7.06 28.43
C ASN A 319 11.10 5.60 28.13
N LEU A 320 12.02 5.36 27.20
CA LEU A 320 12.47 4.02 26.84
C LEU A 320 13.08 3.26 28.03
N PHE A 321 13.85 3.95 28.88
CA PHE A 321 14.46 3.31 30.06
C PHE A 321 13.69 3.56 31.37
N ALA A 322 12.94 4.65 31.49
CA ALA A 322 12.16 4.94 32.69
C ALA A 322 10.91 4.06 32.81
N ASN A 323 10.39 3.56 31.67
CA ASN A 323 9.21 2.72 31.65
C ASN A 323 9.56 1.26 31.98
N LYS A 324 9.17 0.80 33.18
CA LYS A 324 9.38 -0.58 33.64
C LYS A 324 8.77 -1.64 32.72
N SER A 325 7.75 -1.30 31.94
CA SER A 325 7.14 -2.23 30.97
C SER A 325 8.06 -2.52 29.78
N MET A 326 9.13 -1.75 29.55
CA MET A 326 10.07 -1.91 28.44
C MET A 326 11.36 -2.66 28.83
N SER A 327 11.51 -3.07 30.09
CA SER A 327 12.75 -3.68 30.59
C SER A 327 13.10 -4.98 29.86
N TYR A 328 12.08 -5.73 29.42
CA TYR A 328 12.24 -6.98 28.65
C TYR A 328 13.06 -6.81 27.37
N LEU A 329 13.12 -5.62 26.77
CA LEU A 329 13.94 -5.33 25.58
C LEU A 329 15.45 -5.46 25.85
N PHE A 330 15.85 -5.36 27.12
CA PHE A 330 17.24 -5.28 27.55
C PHE A 330 17.68 -6.46 28.44
N GLU A 331 16.80 -7.42 28.71
CA GLU A 331 17.02 -8.53 29.64
C GLU A 331 17.51 -9.84 28.96
N GLY A 332 17.81 -9.82 27.65
CA GLY A 332 18.17 -11.01 26.85
C GLY A 332 19.58 -10.98 26.20
N THR A 333 19.90 -12.00 25.39
CA THR A 333 21.16 -12.09 24.60
C THR A 333 21.13 -11.26 23.30
N GLN A 334 20.07 -10.49 23.09
CA GLN A 334 19.82 -9.73 21.87
C GLN A 334 20.67 -8.47 21.84
N LYS A 335 21.18 -8.11 20.67
CA LYS A 335 21.95 -6.88 20.49
C LYS A 335 20.99 -5.72 20.28
N VAL A 336 20.82 -4.85 21.27
CA VAL A 336 20.00 -3.65 21.09
C VAL A 336 20.86 -2.52 20.51
N ILE A 337 20.35 -1.90 19.44
CA ILE A 337 20.89 -0.69 18.83
C ILE A 337 19.84 0.41 18.95
N ILE A 338 20.16 1.50 19.63
CA ILE A 338 19.34 2.70 19.61
C ILE A 338 19.84 3.61 18.50
N TYR A 339 18.98 3.87 17.51
CA TYR A 339 19.24 4.79 16.43
C TYR A 339 18.74 6.20 16.82
N CYS A 340 19.69 7.04 17.22
CA CYS A 340 19.47 8.40 17.71
C CYS A 340 19.33 9.39 16.56
N MET A 341 18.10 9.82 16.30
CA MET A 341 17.74 10.91 15.38
C MET A 341 17.60 12.24 16.13
N ILE A 342 18.54 12.51 17.04
CA ILE A 342 18.55 13.70 17.91
C ILE A 342 19.71 14.59 17.49
N ASP A 343 19.51 15.92 17.53
CA ASP A 343 20.58 16.89 17.31
C ASP A 343 21.78 16.58 18.25
N PRO A 344 23.00 16.33 17.72
CA PRO A 344 24.18 15.98 18.50
C PRO A 344 24.46 16.98 19.64
N ARG A 345 24.14 18.26 19.45
CA ARG A 345 24.40 19.32 20.43
C ARG A 345 23.48 19.20 21.65
N LYS A 346 22.21 18.87 21.42
CA LYS A 346 21.22 18.62 22.48
C LYS A 346 21.53 17.33 23.23
N LEU A 347 21.92 16.30 22.49
CA LEU A 347 22.31 15.03 23.09
C LEU A 347 23.52 15.21 23.99
N ARG A 348 24.56 15.90 23.52
CA ARG A 348 25.75 16.25 24.31
C ARG A 348 25.43 16.93 25.64
N GLU A 349 24.53 17.91 25.62
CA GLU A 349 24.13 18.64 26.84
C GLU A 349 23.47 17.73 27.89
N THR A 350 22.82 16.66 27.42
CA THR A 350 22.01 15.78 28.28
C THR A 350 22.72 14.46 28.63
N PHE A 351 23.72 14.06 27.84
CA PHE A 351 24.36 12.74 27.93
C PHE A 351 25.01 12.47 29.31
N MET A 352 25.56 13.53 29.94
CA MET A 352 26.18 13.48 31.28
C MET A 352 25.26 13.94 32.41
N ASP A 353 24.06 14.39 32.09
CA ASP A 353 23.14 14.88 33.10
C ASP A 353 22.61 13.69 33.91
N LYS A 354 23.01 13.66 35.19
CA LYS A 354 22.61 12.61 36.15
C LYS A 354 21.11 12.53 36.33
N SER A 355 20.37 13.61 36.09
CA SER A 355 18.90 13.61 36.14
C SER A 355 18.27 12.74 35.06
N TYR A 356 18.96 12.55 33.93
CA TYR A 356 18.51 11.71 32.83
C TYR A 356 19.15 10.31 32.85
N GLY A 357 20.17 10.03 33.66
CA GLY A 357 20.71 8.68 33.86
C GLY A 357 21.18 7.95 32.58
N LEU A 358 21.37 8.68 31.49
CA LEU A 358 21.45 8.12 30.14
C LEU A 358 22.72 7.29 29.94
N ILE A 359 23.85 7.76 30.46
CA ILE A 359 25.10 7.00 30.44
C ILE A 359 25.03 5.71 31.26
N ASN A 360 24.37 5.74 32.42
CA ASN A 360 24.20 4.56 33.27
C ASN A 360 23.36 3.51 32.54
N PHE A 361 22.31 3.94 31.85
CA PHE A 361 21.47 3.05 31.07
C PHE A 361 22.25 2.41 29.92
N VAL A 362 22.95 3.20 29.10
CA VAL A 362 23.75 2.69 27.98
C VAL A 362 24.76 1.64 28.45
N TYR A 363 25.41 1.90 29.58
CA TYR A 363 26.38 0.99 30.18
C TYR A 363 25.74 -0.29 30.74
N HIS A 364 24.74 -0.17 31.62
CA HIS A 364 24.17 -1.32 32.32
C HIS A 364 23.27 -2.19 31.44
N ALA A 365 22.60 -1.61 30.45
CA ALA A 365 21.74 -2.32 29.51
C ALA A 365 22.50 -2.84 28.27
N ASN A 366 23.82 -2.64 28.19
CA ASN A 366 24.68 -3.09 27.09
C ASN A 366 24.15 -2.67 25.69
N VAL A 367 23.68 -1.43 25.59
CA VAL A 367 23.04 -0.90 24.38
C VAL A 367 24.08 -0.25 23.48
N ASN A 368 23.95 -0.49 22.17
CA ASN A 368 24.77 0.21 21.17
C ASN A 368 24.04 1.48 20.71
N LEU A 369 24.75 2.59 20.64
CA LEU A 369 24.21 3.84 20.08
C LEU A 369 24.67 3.99 18.63
N ALA A 370 23.71 4.24 17.74
CA ALA A 370 23.97 4.64 16.37
C ALA A 370 23.40 6.04 16.15
N PHE A 371 24.14 6.88 15.44
CA PHE A 371 23.80 8.29 15.27
C PHE A 371 23.60 8.64 13.80
N GLN A 372 22.67 9.57 13.54
CA GLN A 372 22.58 10.19 12.22
C GLN A 372 23.70 11.22 12.05
N ILE A 373 24.44 11.12 10.95
CA ILE A 373 25.47 12.10 10.55
C ILE A 373 24.90 12.89 9.38
N THR A 374 24.71 14.20 9.57
CA THR A 374 24.21 15.12 8.54
C THR A 374 25.27 16.13 8.10
N SER A 375 26.29 16.34 8.93
CA SER A 375 27.42 17.23 8.65
C SER A 375 28.73 16.69 9.25
N ASN A 376 29.87 17.21 8.77
CA ASN A 376 31.18 16.89 9.36
C ASN A 376 31.30 17.37 10.82
N ASP A 377 30.58 18.43 11.21
CA ASP A 377 30.59 18.92 12.59
C ASP A 377 29.93 17.92 13.55
N ASP A 378 28.94 17.15 13.09
CA ASP A 378 28.28 16.12 13.88
C ASP A 378 29.27 15.02 14.29
N VAL A 379 30.16 14.63 13.37
CA VAL A 379 31.18 13.60 13.61
C VAL A 379 32.11 14.03 14.74
N ASN A 380 32.56 15.28 14.73
CA ASN A 380 33.43 15.83 15.78
C ASN A 380 32.71 15.86 17.13
N ILE A 381 31.43 16.23 17.17
CA ILE A 381 30.65 16.22 18.41
C ILE A 381 30.52 14.79 18.95
N TYR A 382 30.23 13.81 18.09
CA TYR A 382 30.09 12.41 18.51
C TYR A 382 31.40 11.80 19.00
N ILE A 383 32.51 11.97 18.27
CA ILE A 383 33.80 11.38 18.61
C ILE A 383 34.44 12.13 19.78
N ASP A 384 34.61 13.44 19.66
CA ASP A 384 35.45 14.18 20.61
C ASP A 384 34.72 14.50 21.90
N GLN A 385 33.39 14.64 21.86
CA GLN A 385 32.62 15.12 23.01
C GLN A 385 31.78 13.99 23.63
N ILE A 386 31.01 13.23 22.85
CA ILE A 386 30.14 12.18 23.42
C ILE A 386 30.93 10.90 23.73
N TYR A 387 31.70 10.39 22.77
CA TYR A 387 32.47 9.16 22.95
C TYR A 387 33.61 9.33 23.96
N SER A 388 34.35 10.43 23.91
CA SER A 388 35.39 10.72 24.92
C SER A 388 34.83 10.81 26.34
N GLN A 389 33.65 11.40 26.53
CA GLN A 389 32.98 11.46 27.83
C GLN A 389 32.49 10.08 28.29
N TYR A 390 31.97 9.26 27.36
CA TYR A 390 31.62 7.87 27.66
C TYR A 390 32.84 7.05 28.09
N GLN A 391 33.96 7.19 27.39
CA GLN A 391 35.23 6.55 27.76
C GLN A 391 35.74 7.00 29.12
N ALA A 392 35.65 8.29 29.45
CA ALA A 392 36.02 8.81 30.76
C ALA A 392 35.14 8.23 31.88
N TYR A 393 33.83 8.05 31.64
CA TYR A 393 32.93 7.40 32.59
C TYR A 393 33.27 5.92 32.80
N LEU A 394 33.66 5.18 31.76
CA LEU A 394 34.09 3.78 31.89
C LEU A 394 35.37 3.60 32.73
N GLN A 395 36.19 4.65 32.84
CA GLN A 395 37.45 4.66 33.58
C GLN A 395 37.33 5.20 35.01
N ALA A 396 36.22 5.85 35.35
CA ALA A 396 35.91 6.43 36.65
C ALA A 396 35.12 5.45 37.52
#